data_AF-A0A090WSF1-F1
#
_entry.id   AF-A0A090WSF1-F1
#
_cell.length_a   1.000
_cell.length_b   1.000
_cell.length_c   1.000
_cell.angle_alpha   90.00
_cell.angle_beta   90.00
_cell.angle_gamma   90.00
#
_symmetry.space_group_name_H-M   'P 1'
#
loop_
_entity.id
_entity.type
_entity.pdbx_description
1 polymer ?
#
loop_
_entity_poly.entity_id
_entity_poly.type
_entity_poly.pdbx_seq_one_letter_code
_entity_poly.pdbx_strand_id
1 'polypeptide(L)' 'MVNLVGAEGFSGNVVYENIEKIMNMDGVTPHIYGKKQTRPFRKMGHVTIVNEDLNEARRIAEEVKKSIRVISE' A
#
# COMPACT_ATOMS: atom_id res chain seq x y z
N MET A 1 -6.66 -8.30 -1.52
CA MET A 1 -5.32 -7.96 -0.97
C MET A 1 -4.53 -7.19 -2.02
N VAL A 2 -3.84 -6.12 -1.62
CA VAL A 2 -3.01 -5.27 -2.49
C VAL A 2 -1.58 -5.29 -1.97
N ASN A 3 -0.58 -5.49 -2.82
CA ASN A 3 0.82 -5.48 -2.38
C ASN A 3 1.35 -4.04 -2.31
N LEU A 4 2.10 -3.73 -1.25
CA LEU A 4 2.90 -2.50 -1.19
C LEU A 4 4.29 -2.81 -1.74
N VAL A 5 4.61 -2.25 -2.89
CA VAL A 5 5.89 -2.46 -3.57
C VAL A 5 6.60 -1.14 -3.80
N GLY A 6 7.93 -1.16 -3.73
CA GLY A 6 8.76 -0.01 -4.08
C GLY A 6 8.47 0.47 -5.50
N ALA A 7 8.28 1.77 -5.65
CA ALA A 7 8.04 2.42 -6.92
C ALA A 7 9.28 2.35 -7.82
N GLU A 8 9.04 2.31 -9.12
CA GLU A 8 10.10 2.39 -10.13
C GLU A 8 10.83 3.72 -10.02
N GLY A 9 12.17 3.70 -10.17
CA GLY A 9 13.01 4.90 -10.07
C GLY A 9 13.37 5.34 -8.65
N PHE A 10 12.86 4.70 -7.59
CA PHE A 10 13.16 5.06 -6.20
C PHE A 10 13.99 4.00 -5.49
N SER A 11 15.06 4.40 -4.79
CA SER A 11 15.91 3.53 -3.97
C SER A 11 16.54 4.32 -2.83
N GLY A 12 16.24 3.96 -1.59
CA GLY A 12 16.67 4.72 -0.41
C GLY A 12 15.82 4.41 0.80
N ASN A 13 15.85 5.31 1.80
CA ASN A 13 15.01 5.18 2.99
C ASN A 13 13.53 5.22 2.60
N VAL A 14 12.72 4.32 3.16
CA VAL A 14 11.34 4.15 2.73
C VAL A 14 10.44 5.31 3.19
N VAL A 15 9.60 5.79 2.29
CA VAL A 15 8.48 6.70 2.58
C VAL A 15 7.19 6.10 2.00
N TYR A 16 6.15 6.03 2.81
CA TYR A 16 4.82 5.56 2.40
C TYR A 16 3.91 6.77 2.16
N GLU A 17 3.79 7.17 0.90
CA GLU A 17 2.95 8.29 0.52
C GLU A 17 1.47 7.89 0.58
N ASN A 18 0.63 8.76 1.16
CA ASN A 18 -0.81 8.55 1.33
C ASN A 18 -1.20 7.35 2.22
N ILE A 19 -0.32 6.88 3.10
CA ILE A 19 -0.67 5.77 4.02
C ILE A 19 -1.81 6.13 4.96
N GLU A 20 -1.81 7.35 5.52
CA GLU A 20 -2.90 7.82 6.38
C GLU A 20 -4.24 7.86 5.65
N LYS A 21 -4.23 8.29 4.38
CA LYS A 21 -5.44 8.31 3.55
C LYS A 21 -6.07 6.92 3.42
N ILE A 22 -5.27 5.90 3.14
CA ILE A 22 -5.81 4.53 3.01
C ILE A 22 -6.18 3.92 4.35
N MET A 23 -5.53 4.33 5.45
CA MET A 23 -5.87 3.86 6.79
C MET A 23 -7.24 4.38 7.25
N ASN A 24 -7.70 5.50 6.72
CA ASN A 24 -9.02 6.06 6.98
C ASN A 24 -10.13 5.42 6.12
N MET A 25 -9.81 4.46 5.25
CA MET A 25 -10.81 3.75 4.45
C MET A 25 -11.37 2.54 5.22
N ASP A 26 -12.69 2.35 5.16
CA ASP A 26 -13.35 1.26 5.87
C ASP A 26 -12.88 -0.11 5.39
N GLY A 27 -12.59 -0.99 6.35
CA GLY A 27 -12.16 -2.36 6.08
C GLY A 27 -10.73 -2.48 5.53
N VAL A 28 -9.96 -1.38 5.49
CA VAL A 28 -8.57 -1.37 4.99
C VAL A 28 -7.59 -1.51 6.15
N THR A 29 -6.72 -2.51 6.10
CA THR A 29 -5.69 -2.75 7.12
C THR A 29 -4.32 -2.96 6.46
N PRO A 30 -3.39 -1.99 6.55
CA PRO A 30 -2.04 -2.16 6.07
C PRO A 30 -1.20 -3.02 7.02
N HIS A 31 -0.34 -3.87 6.46
CA HIS A 31 0.65 -4.66 7.15
C HIS A 31 2.05 -4.36 6.58
N ILE A 32 2.87 -3.69 7.37
CA ILE A 32 4.19 -3.17 6.97
C ILE A 32 5.30 -4.07 7.53
N TYR A 33 6.25 -4.47 6.68
CA TYR A 33 7.33 -5.41 7.06
C TYR A 33 8.51 -4.76 7.81
N GLY A 34 8.45 -3.47 8.15
CA GLY A 34 9.52 -2.77 8.89
C GLY A 34 10.86 -2.62 8.13
N LYS A 35 10.85 -2.77 6.80
CA LYS A 35 12.06 -2.60 5.97
C LYS A 35 12.45 -1.13 5.89
N LYS A 36 13.66 -0.78 6.33
CA LYS A 36 14.16 0.61 6.34
C LYS A 36 14.37 1.20 4.95
N GLN A 37 14.73 0.37 3.97
CA GLN A 37 15.02 0.83 2.61
C GLN A 37 14.10 0.19 1.57
N THR A 38 13.67 0.99 0.60
CA THR A 38 12.94 0.55 -0.60
C THR A 38 13.87 0.47 -1.82
N ARG A 39 13.46 -0.31 -2.81
CA ARG A 39 14.02 -0.36 -4.17
C ARG A 39 12.91 -0.80 -5.12
N PRO A 40 13.03 -0.61 -6.44
CA PRO A 40 11.96 -0.93 -7.39
C PRO A 40 11.46 -2.36 -7.21
N PHE A 41 10.14 -2.50 -7.14
CA PHE A 41 9.40 -3.77 -7.06
C PHE A 41 9.68 -4.59 -5.77
N ARG A 42 10.43 -4.05 -4.81
CA ARG A 42 10.63 -4.71 -3.50
C ARG A 42 9.32 -4.72 -2.74
N LYS A 43 8.86 -5.89 -2.30
CA LYS A 43 7.71 -6.00 -1.39
C LYS A 43 8.01 -5.36 -0.04
N MET A 44 7.29 -4.32 0.32
CA MET A 44 7.42 -3.57 1.57
C MET A 44 6.31 -3.90 2.58
N GLY A 45 5.23 -4.51 2.10
CA GLY A 45 4.10 -4.92 2.92
C GLY A 45 2.96 -5.40 2.03
N HIS A 46 1.78 -5.44 2.62
CA HIS A 46 0.52 -5.64 1.90
C HIS A 46 -0.61 -4.93 2.63
N VAL A 47 -1.73 -4.74 1.93
CA VAL A 47 -2.97 -4.21 2.48
C VAL A 47 -4.04 -5.26 2.31
N THR A 48 -4.70 -5.57 3.42
CA THR A 48 -5.87 -6.43 3.44
C THR A 48 -7.12 -5.55 3.42
N ILE A 49 -8.09 -5.93 2.60
CA ILE A 49 -9.37 -5.25 2.47
C ILE A 49 -10.43 -6.30 2.83
N VAL A 50 -11.26 -5.99 3.83
CA VAL A 50 -12.36 -6.84 4.29
C VAL A 50 -13.66 -6.09 4.08
N ASN A 51 -14.60 -6.70 3.36
CA ASN A 51 -15.94 -6.19 3.16
C ASN A 51 -16.90 -7.38 2.97
N GLU A 52 -18.17 -7.21 3.32
CA GLU A 52 -19.22 -8.21 3.10
C GLU A 52 -19.54 -8.37 1.61
N ASP A 53 -19.46 -7.28 0.83
CA ASP A 53 -19.61 -7.29 -0.63
C ASP A 53 -18.25 -7.35 -1.32
N LEU A 54 -18.06 -8.39 -2.13
CA LEU A 54 -16.86 -8.58 -2.93
C LEU A 54 -16.62 -7.47 -3.96
N ASN A 55 -17.68 -6.90 -4.54
CA ASN A 55 -17.57 -5.81 -5.51
C ASN A 55 -17.06 -4.54 -4.84
N GLU A 56 -17.55 -4.25 -3.63
CA GLU A 56 -17.09 -3.11 -2.85
C GLU A 56 -15.64 -3.31 -2.37
N ALA A 57 -15.29 -4.52 -1.90
CA ALA A 57 -13.91 -4.87 -1.58
C ALA A 57 -12.96 -4.65 -2.77
N ARG A 58 -13.39 -4.99 -3.99
CA ARG A 58 -12.62 -4.76 -5.22
C ARG A 58 -12.51 -3.29 -5.57
N ARG A 59 -13.59 -2.51 -5.43
CA ARG A 59 -13.59 -1.06 -5.65
C ARG A 59 -12.59 -0.36 -4.73
N ILE A 60 -12.65 -0.69 -3.44
CA ILE A 60 -11.73 -0.18 -2.42
C ILE A 60 -10.29 -0.61 -2.72
N ALA A 61 -10.06 -1.88 -3.10
CA ALA A 61 -8.73 -2.36 -3.44
C ALA A 61 -8.10 -1.61 -4.63
N GLU A 62 -8.89 -1.30 -5.67
CA GLU A 62 -8.43 -0.50 -6.81
C GLU A 62 -8.13 0.95 -6.42
N GLU A 63 -8.94 1.54 -5.53
CA GLU A 63 -8.70 2.88 -5.00
C GLU A 63 -7.40 2.93 -4.18
N VAL A 64 -7.22 1.98 -3.24
CA VAL A 64 -5.98 1.82 -2.45
C VAL A 64 -4.77 1.69 -3.36
N LYS A 65 -4.84 0.85 -4.39
CA LYS A 65 -3.75 0.62 -5.35
C LYS A 65 -3.34 1.89 -6.10
N LYS A 66 -4.29 2.80 -6.39
CA LYS A 66 -4.02 4.07 -7.08
C LYS A 66 -3.52 5.16 -6.13
N SER A 67 -3.89 5.10 -4.84
CA SER A 67 -3.56 6.15 -3.87
C SER A 67 -2.20 5.96 -3.21
N ILE A 68 -1.82 4.73 -2.87
CA ILE A 68 -0.58 4.47 -2.11
C ILE A 68 0.64 4.30 -3.02
N ARG A 69 1.75 4.93 -2.64
CA ARG A 69 3.06 4.73 -3.28
C ARG A 69 4.13 4.51 -2.22
N VAL A 70 5.09 3.64 -2.53
CA VAL A 70 6.27 3.43 -1.70
C VAL A 70 7.47 4.01 -2.42
N ILE A 71 7.91 5.18 -1.98
CA ILE A 71 9.02 5.94 -2.58
C ILE A 71 10.20 6.01 -1.61
N SER A 72 11.27 6.68 -2.02
CA SER A 72 12.35 7.09 -1.15
C SER A 72 12.53 8.60 -1.18
N GLU A 73 13.11 9.15 -0.11
CA GLU A 73 13.75 10.48 -0.14
C GLU A 73 14.87 10.54 -1.19
#